data_AF-A0A2W5YBJ8-F1
#
_entry.id   AF-A0A2W5YBJ8-F1
#
_cell.length_a   1.000
_cell.length_b   1.000
_cell.length_c   1.000
_cell.angle_alpha   90.00
_cell.angle_beta   90.00
_cell.angle_gamma   90.00
#
_symmetry.space_group_name_H-M   'P 1'
#
loop_
_entity.id
_entity.type
_entity.pdbx_description
1 polymer ?
#
loop_
_entity_poly.entity_id
_entity_poly.type
_entity_poly.pdbx_seq_one_letter_code
_entity_poly.pdbx_strand_id
1 'polypeptide(L)'
;MLAGDPLVLSGRLTARRPGRHRVVVLERLAGTRSFRRAAATFTDAHGRYLVIRPPGAVISNRSVMTFVGRVRSPVATVVVLGEVSLRPLSPATSIFTLPGPVLFAGRVVPRSAGARILLQDEENARWTTVAAGRLTAEGRYAILHNFAEAGVQTVRVMLPATAYAAAAVSSPESFALEQKALSAFSVATSANPVDPQTTVTLSGTVSTVTGANRLVTLFARPAGIDRTYPPVQTTTTDGTGHFSFTDMPLRTTAYEVRAADGSLSNQMVVAMQSQVALTSTPAAGRYGAVMTFAGAVTPVIFANPVQLQRLGADGAFHTIAQAGVRGGGGFVIRTRRNLPGISTYRVVVTGANAYLAGASAAASVFTKPPLHG
;
A
#
# COMPACT_ATOMS: atom_id res chain seq x y z
N MET A 1 -2.28 -10.38 -14.57
CA MET A 1 -1.78 -9.06 -15.03
C MET A 1 -2.57 -7.97 -14.34
N LEU A 2 -2.02 -6.76 -14.16
CA LEU A 2 -2.83 -5.62 -13.69
C LEU A 2 -3.75 -5.14 -14.82
N ALA A 3 -4.76 -4.33 -14.47
CA ALA A 3 -5.65 -3.75 -15.46
C ALA A 3 -4.87 -2.72 -16.30
N GLY A 4 -5.14 -2.73 -17.60
CA GLY A 4 -4.46 -1.86 -18.55
C GLY A 4 -3.05 -2.32 -18.94
N ASP A 5 -2.53 -3.42 -18.37
CA ASP A 5 -1.30 -4.02 -18.88
C ASP A 5 -1.46 -4.43 -20.36
N PRO A 6 -0.44 -4.25 -21.21
CA PRO A 6 -0.44 -4.82 -22.55
C PRO A 6 -0.57 -6.34 -22.47
N LEU A 7 -1.35 -6.92 -23.38
CA LEU A 7 -1.52 -8.37 -23.51
C LEU A 7 -0.77 -8.85 -24.74
N VAL A 8 0.18 -9.76 -24.52
CA VAL A 8 0.90 -10.46 -25.59
C VAL A 8 0.25 -11.81 -25.82
N LEU A 9 -0.25 -12.02 -27.04
CA LEU A 9 -0.76 -13.30 -27.52
C LEU A 9 0.16 -13.82 -28.60
N SER A 10 0.62 -15.06 -28.44
CA SER A 10 1.47 -15.73 -29.41
C SER A 10 0.98 -17.15 -29.66
N GLY A 11 1.22 -17.65 -30.85
CA GLY A 11 0.91 -19.02 -31.20
C GLY A 11 1.54 -19.43 -32.52
N ARG A 12 1.19 -20.63 -32.98
CA ARG A 12 1.66 -21.19 -34.24
C ARG A 12 0.52 -21.88 -34.98
N LEU A 13 0.41 -21.60 -36.28
CA LEU A 13 -0.42 -22.35 -37.22
C LEU A 13 0.39 -23.56 -37.72
N THR A 14 -0.16 -24.76 -37.51
CA THR A 14 0.39 -25.99 -38.09
C THR A 14 -0.38 -26.30 -39.37
N ALA A 15 0.26 -26.07 -40.52
CA ALA A 15 -0.30 -26.34 -41.85
C ALA A 15 0.82 -26.59 -42.88
N ARG A 16 0.49 -27.23 -44.01
CA ARG A 16 1.45 -27.51 -45.11
C ARG A 16 2.09 -26.24 -45.68
N ARG A 17 1.37 -25.11 -45.67
CA ARG A 17 1.86 -23.78 -46.05
C ARG A 17 1.43 -22.80 -44.96
N PRO A 18 2.22 -22.62 -43.90
CA PRO A 18 1.72 -21.97 -42.69
C PRO A 18 1.90 -20.44 -42.69
N GLY A 19 2.59 -19.86 -43.67
CA GLY A 19 2.88 -18.43 -43.70
C GLY A 19 1.87 -17.52 -44.40
N ARG A 20 1.89 -16.24 -44.02
CA ARG A 20 1.03 -15.16 -44.52
C ARG A 20 -0.48 -15.42 -44.35
N HIS A 21 -0.85 -16.27 -43.40
CA HIS A 21 -2.25 -16.47 -43.05
C HIS A 21 -2.70 -15.39 -42.09
N ARG A 22 -3.87 -14.81 -42.34
CA ARG A 22 -4.46 -13.84 -41.44
C ARG A 22 -4.97 -14.54 -40.18
N VAL A 23 -4.41 -14.16 -39.04
CA VAL A 23 -4.86 -14.57 -37.71
C VAL A 23 -5.76 -13.47 -37.17
N VAL A 24 -6.97 -13.83 -36.75
CA VAL A 24 -7.90 -12.88 -36.11
C VAL A 24 -8.08 -13.29 -34.66
N VAL A 25 -7.99 -12.30 -33.77
CA VAL A 25 -8.23 -12.47 -32.34
C VAL A 25 -9.66 -12.06 -32.03
N LEU A 26 -10.38 -12.95 -31.36
CA LEU A 26 -11.68 -12.69 -30.78
C LEU A 26 -11.56 -12.60 -29.25
N GLU A 27 -12.33 -11.71 -28.65
CA GLU A 27 -12.47 -11.60 -27.20
C GLU A 27 -13.94 -11.64 -26.78
N ARG A 28 -14.22 -12.21 -25.61
CA ARG A 28 -15.50 -12.12 -24.91
C ARG A 28 -15.24 -11.54 -23.53
N LEU A 29 -15.83 -10.38 -23.25
CA LEU A 29 -15.66 -9.70 -21.96
C LEU A 29 -16.48 -10.41 -20.88
N ALA A 30 -16.02 -10.35 -19.62
CA ALA A 30 -16.83 -10.74 -18.48
C ALA A 30 -18.21 -10.06 -18.50
N GLY A 31 -19.26 -10.82 -18.16
CA GLY A 31 -20.64 -10.35 -18.22
C GLY A 31 -21.29 -10.35 -19.61
N THR A 32 -20.54 -10.63 -20.68
CA THR A 32 -21.08 -10.72 -22.06
C THR A 32 -21.14 -12.17 -22.56
N ARG A 33 -22.10 -12.46 -23.44
CA ARG A 33 -22.29 -13.82 -23.98
C ARG A 33 -21.53 -14.08 -25.29
N SER A 34 -21.19 -13.04 -26.04
CA SER A 34 -20.70 -13.17 -27.42
C SER A 34 -19.24 -12.75 -27.57
N PHE A 35 -18.52 -13.44 -28.45
CA PHE A 35 -17.19 -13.04 -28.88
C PHE A 35 -17.27 -11.91 -29.92
N ARG A 36 -16.33 -10.96 -29.85
CA ARG A 36 -16.16 -9.86 -30.81
C ARG A 36 -14.72 -9.78 -31.28
N ARG A 37 -14.49 -9.20 -32.46
CA ARG A 37 -13.13 -9.03 -32.99
C ARG A 37 -12.36 -7.99 -32.18
N ALA A 38 -11.14 -8.37 -31.79
CA ALA A 38 -10.28 -7.56 -30.93
C ALA A 38 -9.00 -7.09 -31.62
N ALA A 39 -8.43 -7.93 -32.50
CA ALA A 39 -7.22 -7.63 -33.26
C ALA A 39 -7.09 -8.56 -34.47
N ALA A 40 -6.11 -8.30 -35.34
CA ALA A 40 -5.67 -9.24 -36.36
C ALA A 40 -4.17 -9.06 -36.63
N THR A 41 -3.51 -10.12 -37.08
CA THR A 41 -2.12 -10.15 -37.52
C THR A 41 -1.95 -11.18 -38.65
N PHE A 42 -0.73 -11.40 -39.13
CA PHE A 42 -0.40 -12.45 -40.08
C PHE A 42 0.61 -13.42 -39.48
N THR A 43 0.60 -14.66 -39.95
CA THR A 43 1.66 -15.62 -39.65
C THR A 43 2.94 -15.33 -40.43
N ASP A 44 4.09 -15.57 -39.79
CA ASP A 44 5.40 -15.60 -40.43
C ASP A 44 5.56 -16.81 -41.36
N ALA A 45 6.70 -16.96 -42.03
CA ALA A 45 6.98 -18.10 -42.91
C ALA A 45 6.88 -19.48 -42.21
N HIS A 46 7.02 -19.53 -40.88
CA HIS A 46 6.98 -20.73 -40.05
C HIS A 46 5.62 -20.98 -39.37
N GLY A 47 4.62 -20.14 -39.65
CA GLY A 47 3.30 -20.21 -39.04
C GLY A 47 3.16 -19.51 -37.70
N ARG A 48 4.21 -18.89 -37.16
CA ARG A 48 4.15 -18.19 -35.87
C ARG A 48 3.44 -16.86 -36.05
N TYR A 49 2.76 -16.43 -35.01
CA TYR A 49 2.18 -15.10 -34.96
C TYR A 49 2.34 -14.48 -33.58
N LEU A 50 2.34 -13.15 -33.56
CA LEU A 50 2.37 -12.33 -32.36
C LEU A 50 1.32 -11.22 -32.50
N VAL A 51 0.51 -11.05 -31.46
CA VAL A 51 -0.42 -9.94 -31.31
C VAL A 51 -0.14 -9.27 -29.99
N ILE A 52 0.16 -7.98 -30.04
CA ILE A 52 0.31 -7.13 -28.86
C ILE A 52 -0.92 -6.25 -28.77
N ARG A 53 -1.72 -6.41 -27.72
CA ARG A 53 -2.75 -5.46 -27.36
C ARG A 53 -2.07 -4.29 -26.62
N PRO A 54 -2.31 -3.04 -27.03
CA PRO A 54 -1.66 -1.89 -26.42
C PRO A 54 -2.07 -1.73 -24.95
N PRO A 55 -1.31 -0.96 -24.15
CA PRO A 55 -1.74 -0.56 -22.81
C PRO A 55 -3.16 0.01 -22.82
N GLY A 56 -3.94 -0.29 -21.79
CA GLY A 56 -5.34 0.11 -21.66
C GLY A 56 -6.35 -0.75 -22.44
N ALA A 57 -5.92 -1.63 -23.34
CA ALA A 57 -6.85 -2.48 -24.11
C ALA A 57 -7.46 -3.63 -23.29
N VAL A 58 -6.77 -4.07 -22.23
CA VAL A 58 -7.18 -5.19 -21.37
C VAL A 58 -7.36 -4.70 -19.94
N ILE A 59 -8.58 -4.31 -19.60
CA ILE A 59 -8.93 -3.76 -18.28
C ILE A 59 -9.70 -4.72 -17.40
N SER A 60 -10.19 -5.85 -17.92
CA SER A 60 -11.07 -6.78 -17.19
C SER A 60 -10.91 -8.21 -17.67
N ASN A 61 -11.33 -9.14 -16.81
CA ASN A 61 -11.43 -10.56 -17.09
C ASN A 61 -12.12 -10.80 -18.44
N ARG A 62 -11.54 -11.69 -19.25
CA ARG A 62 -12.05 -12.01 -20.58
C ARG A 62 -11.61 -13.38 -21.05
N SER A 63 -12.36 -13.92 -22.00
CA SER A 63 -11.94 -15.08 -22.79
C SER A 63 -11.41 -14.60 -24.13
N VAL A 64 -10.31 -15.19 -24.61
CA VAL A 64 -9.74 -14.90 -25.93
C VAL A 64 -9.58 -16.18 -26.72
N MET A 65 -9.77 -16.09 -28.03
CA MET A 65 -9.43 -17.17 -28.96
C MET A 65 -8.92 -16.57 -30.26
N THR A 66 -8.18 -17.37 -31.00
CA THR A 66 -7.68 -16.99 -32.32
C THR A 66 -8.27 -17.89 -33.38
N PHE A 67 -8.43 -17.37 -34.59
CA PHE A 67 -8.84 -18.17 -35.73
C PHE A 67 -8.09 -17.80 -36.99
N VAL A 68 -7.92 -18.81 -37.84
CA VAL A 68 -7.39 -18.70 -39.20
C VAL A 68 -8.33 -19.47 -40.12
N GLY A 69 -9.08 -18.77 -40.97
CA GLY A 69 -10.14 -19.38 -41.78
C GLY A 69 -11.16 -20.11 -40.89
N ARG A 70 -11.28 -21.43 -41.04
CA ARG A 70 -12.16 -22.30 -40.24
C ARG A 70 -11.48 -22.91 -39.00
N VAL A 71 -10.17 -22.77 -38.86
CA VAL A 71 -9.41 -23.34 -37.73
C VAL A 71 -9.47 -22.38 -36.55
N ARG A 72 -9.72 -22.90 -35.35
CA ARG A 72 -9.81 -22.13 -34.10
C ARG A 72 -8.83 -22.68 -33.08
N SER A 73 -8.25 -21.79 -32.28
CA SER A 73 -7.54 -22.18 -31.07
C SER A 73 -8.52 -22.58 -29.97
N PRO A 74 -8.05 -23.27 -28.92
CA PRO A 74 -8.75 -23.30 -27.65
C PRO A 74 -9.05 -21.88 -27.15
N VAL A 75 -10.09 -21.76 -26.33
CA VAL A 75 -10.40 -20.53 -25.62
C VAL A 75 -9.45 -20.40 -24.43
N ALA A 76 -8.70 -19.31 -24.36
CA ALA A 76 -7.86 -18.97 -23.23
C ALA A 76 -8.54 -17.94 -22.33
N THR A 77 -8.41 -18.09 -21.02
CA THR A 77 -8.91 -17.11 -20.06
C THR A 77 -7.79 -16.14 -19.69
N VAL A 78 -8.07 -14.85 -19.80
CA VAL A 78 -7.21 -13.78 -19.31
C VAL A 78 -7.79 -13.26 -18.01
N VAL A 79 -7.07 -13.49 -16.92
CA VAL A 79 -7.43 -12.99 -15.58
C VAL A 79 -6.71 -11.68 -15.32
N VAL A 80 -7.51 -10.67 -14.99
CA VAL A 80 -7.05 -9.34 -14.58
C VAL A 80 -7.18 -9.25 -13.07
N LEU A 81 -6.08 -8.87 -12.42
CA LEU A 81 -6.09 -8.58 -11.00
C LEU A 81 -6.83 -7.26 -10.78
N GLY A 82 -7.69 -7.22 -9.76
CA GLY A 82 -8.25 -5.95 -9.33
C GLY A 82 -7.13 -5.04 -8.82
N GLU A 83 -7.21 -3.77 -9.16
CA GLU A 83 -6.43 -2.69 -8.58
C GLU A 83 -7.33 -1.96 -7.60
N VAL A 84 -6.92 -1.86 -6.35
CA VAL A 84 -7.68 -1.23 -5.28
C VAL A 84 -6.80 -0.15 -4.66
N SER A 85 -7.19 1.11 -4.81
CA SER A 85 -6.54 2.20 -4.09
C SER A 85 -7.18 2.35 -2.72
N LEU A 86 -6.40 2.76 -1.72
CA LEU A 86 -6.88 3.17 -0.40
C LEU A 86 -6.23 4.51 -0.06
N ARG A 87 -7.01 5.42 0.50
CA ARG A 87 -6.53 6.64 1.09
C ARG A 87 -7.42 7.01 2.27
N PRO A 88 -6.88 7.17 3.49
CA PRO A 88 -7.61 7.83 4.54
C PRO A 88 -7.78 9.33 4.19
N LEU A 89 -9.01 9.82 4.30
CA LEU A 89 -9.39 11.21 4.07
C LEU A 89 -9.39 11.93 5.42
N SER A 90 -8.28 12.59 5.72
CA SER A 90 -8.05 13.36 6.96
C SER A 90 -6.81 14.25 6.81
N PRO A 91 -6.47 15.12 7.79
CA PRO A 91 -5.52 16.22 7.60
C PRO A 91 -4.14 15.72 7.12
N ALA A 92 -3.30 16.65 6.62
CA ALA A 92 -2.05 16.36 5.92
C ALA A 92 -1.04 15.46 6.68
N THR A 93 -1.27 15.22 7.96
CA THR A 93 -0.51 14.38 8.87
C THR A 93 -1.16 12.99 8.99
N SER A 94 -0.36 11.91 9.01
CA SER A 94 -0.83 10.53 9.29
C SER A 94 -1.25 10.32 10.76
N ILE A 95 -1.90 11.31 11.35
CA ILE A 95 -2.28 11.41 12.77
C ILE A 95 -3.74 11.82 12.85
N PHE A 96 -4.48 11.13 13.70
CA PHE A 96 -5.91 11.32 13.91
C PHE A 96 -6.20 11.44 15.40
N THR A 97 -7.28 12.12 15.74
CA THR A 97 -7.65 12.36 17.13
C THR A 97 -8.91 11.60 17.51
N LEU A 98 -8.89 10.95 18.67
CA LEU A 98 -10.01 10.23 19.26
C LEU A 98 -10.78 11.09 20.29
N PRO A 99 -12.10 10.89 20.42
CA PRO A 99 -12.95 10.09 19.53
C PRO A 99 -13.18 10.81 18.19
N GLY A 100 -13.22 10.06 17.09
CA GLY A 100 -13.51 10.62 15.77
C GLY A 100 -13.50 9.55 14.68
N PRO A 101 -14.46 9.59 13.73
CA PRO A 101 -14.44 8.66 12.63
C PRO A 101 -13.33 8.99 11.65
N VAL A 102 -12.69 7.96 11.11
CA VAL A 102 -11.79 8.07 9.96
C VAL A 102 -12.56 7.66 8.71
N LEU A 103 -12.58 8.55 7.72
CA LEU A 103 -13.16 8.28 6.42
C LEU A 103 -12.09 7.69 5.50
N PHE A 104 -12.29 6.47 5.02
CA PHE A 104 -11.43 5.82 4.03
C PHE A 104 -12.08 5.88 2.65
N ALA A 105 -11.34 6.31 1.65
CA ALA A 105 -11.84 6.36 0.28
C ALA A 105 -10.85 5.78 -0.72
N GLY A 106 -11.37 5.38 -1.87
CA GLY A 106 -10.53 4.85 -2.93
C GLY A 106 -11.29 4.52 -4.20
N ARG A 107 -10.60 3.82 -5.08
CA ARG A 107 -11.08 3.41 -6.39
C ARG A 107 -10.71 1.96 -6.66
N VAL A 108 -11.49 1.35 -7.54
CA VAL A 108 -11.27 0.00 -8.03
C VAL A 108 -11.24 -0.02 -9.55
N VAL A 109 -10.21 -0.67 -10.10
CA VAL A 109 -10.09 -0.92 -11.54
C VAL A 109 -9.86 -2.42 -11.77
N PRO A 110 -10.63 -3.10 -12.63
CA PRO A 110 -11.81 -2.61 -13.34
C PRO A 110 -12.99 -2.29 -12.41
N ARG A 111 -13.82 -1.34 -12.87
CA ARG A 111 -15.06 -0.96 -12.20
C ARG A 111 -15.97 -2.17 -12.06
N SER A 112 -16.45 -2.39 -10.84
CA SER A 112 -17.39 -3.48 -10.50
C SER A 112 -18.55 -2.89 -9.69
N ALA A 113 -19.44 -2.15 -10.36
CA ALA A 113 -20.52 -1.41 -9.71
C ALA A 113 -21.33 -2.29 -8.74
N GLY A 114 -21.59 -1.78 -7.54
CA GLY A 114 -22.33 -2.47 -6.49
C GLY A 114 -21.57 -3.59 -5.77
N ALA A 115 -20.35 -3.92 -6.20
CA ALA A 115 -19.52 -4.91 -5.51
C ALA A 115 -19.21 -4.45 -4.08
N ARG A 116 -19.17 -5.42 -3.16
CA ARG A 116 -18.80 -5.18 -1.77
C ARG A 116 -17.30 -4.93 -1.68
N ILE A 117 -16.91 -3.97 -0.85
CA ILE A 117 -15.51 -3.66 -0.55
C ILE A 117 -15.34 -3.68 0.98
N LEU A 118 -14.25 -4.29 1.47
CA LEU A 118 -14.05 -4.56 2.89
C LEU A 118 -12.87 -3.76 3.42
N LEU A 119 -13.08 -2.95 4.46
CA LEU A 119 -11.98 -2.36 5.22
C LEU A 119 -11.49 -3.40 6.22
N GLN A 120 -10.18 -3.65 6.20
CA GLN A 120 -9.53 -4.59 7.09
C GLN A 120 -8.49 -3.87 7.94
N ASP A 121 -8.40 -4.26 9.21
CA ASP A 121 -7.38 -3.82 10.15
C ASP A 121 -6.41 -4.98 10.43
N GLU A 122 -5.15 -4.65 10.72
CA GLU A 122 -4.10 -5.61 11.03
C GLU A 122 -3.90 -5.72 12.55
N GLU A 123 -4.37 -6.82 13.11
CA GLU A 123 -4.21 -7.14 14.52
C GLU A 123 -3.38 -8.42 14.66
N ASN A 124 -2.26 -8.36 15.40
CA ASN A 124 -1.39 -9.53 15.63
C ASN A 124 -0.98 -10.26 14.34
N ALA A 125 -0.61 -9.50 13.29
CA ALA A 125 -0.28 -10.02 11.97
C ALA A 125 -1.43 -10.76 11.25
N ARG A 126 -2.68 -10.55 11.70
CA ARG A 126 -3.88 -11.08 11.08
C ARG A 126 -4.78 -9.94 10.63
N TRP A 127 -5.30 -10.08 9.42
CA TRP A 127 -6.26 -9.14 8.87
C TRP A 127 -7.69 -9.49 9.29
N THR A 128 -8.37 -8.57 9.97
CA THR A 128 -9.77 -8.68 10.39
C THR A 128 -10.61 -7.66 9.62
N THR A 129 -11.86 -7.98 9.29
CA THR A 129 -12.75 -7.01 8.62
C THR A 129 -13.43 -6.15 9.67
N VAL A 130 -13.18 -4.84 9.65
CA VAL A 130 -13.68 -3.89 10.64
C VAL A 130 -14.82 -3.00 10.12
N ALA A 131 -14.92 -2.86 8.79
CA ALA A 131 -16.04 -2.18 8.14
C ALA A 131 -16.21 -2.66 6.69
N ALA A 132 -17.32 -2.29 6.05
CA ALA A 132 -17.56 -2.57 4.65
C ALA A 132 -18.30 -1.42 3.97
N GLY A 133 -18.10 -1.31 2.66
CA GLY A 133 -18.81 -0.39 1.78
C GLY A 133 -19.21 -1.07 0.47
N ARG A 134 -19.64 -0.26 -0.50
CA ARG A 134 -19.94 -0.70 -1.87
C ARG A 134 -19.31 0.23 -2.89
N LEU A 135 -19.00 -0.33 -4.06
CA LEU A 135 -18.50 0.43 -5.19
C LEU A 135 -19.64 1.18 -5.90
N THR A 136 -19.42 2.45 -6.22
CA THR A 136 -20.28 3.23 -7.13
C THR A 136 -20.15 2.72 -8.57
N ALA A 137 -20.98 3.24 -9.48
CA ALA A 137 -20.87 2.93 -10.92
C ALA A 137 -19.51 3.32 -11.52
N GLU A 138 -18.87 4.35 -10.97
CA GLU A 138 -17.53 4.82 -11.36
C GLU A 138 -16.41 4.00 -10.73
N GLY A 139 -16.73 3.00 -9.90
CA GLY A 139 -15.77 2.18 -9.17
C GLY A 139 -15.15 2.89 -7.97
N ARG A 140 -15.81 3.90 -7.38
CA ARG A 140 -15.34 4.59 -6.17
C ARG A 140 -15.96 4.00 -4.93
N TYR A 141 -15.34 4.20 -3.77
CA TYR A 141 -15.93 3.86 -2.49
C TYR A 141 -15.52 4.85 -1.40
N ALA A 142 -16.32 4.85 -0.34
CA ALA A 142 -16.07 5.54 0.92
C ALA A 142 -16.54 4.64 2.07
N ILE A 143 -15.74 4.49 3.12
CA ILE A 143 -16.00 3.68 4.31
C ILE A 143 -15.66 4.52 5.53
N LEU A 144 -16.62 4.76 6.41
CA LEU A 144 -16.41 5.43 7.68
C LEU A 144 -16.14 4.39 8.76
N HIS A 145 -15.11 4.58 9.59
CA HIS A 145 -14.82 3.68 10.70
C HIS A 145 -14.36 4.46 11.95
N ASN A 146 -14.82 4.03 13.13
CA ASN A 146 -14.45 4.61 14.41
C ASN A 146 -13.48 3.65 15.11
N PHE A 147 -12.30 4.15 15.46
CA PHE A 147 -11.34 3.39 16.25
C PHE A 147 -11.59 3.63 17.74
N ALA A 148 -11.43 2.57 18.53
CA ALA A 148 -11.64 2.62 19.98
C ALA A 148 -10.39 3.04 20.77
N GLU A 149 -9.20 2.74 20.23
CA GLU A 149 -7.93 2.86 20.97
C GLU A 149 -6.92 3.74 20.23
N ALA A 150 -6.21 4.56 21.01
CA ALA A 150 -5.05 5.31 20.53
C ALA A 150 -3.85 4.37 20.31
N GLY A 151 -3.05 4.67 19.29
CA GLY A 151 -1.93 3.83 18.85
C GLY A 151 -1.74 3.86 17.34
N VAL A 152 -0.82 3.05 16.84
CA VAL A 152 -0.64 2.85 15.41
C VAL A 152 -1.65 1.83 14.91
N GLN A 153 -2.36 2.19 13.85
CA GLN A 153 -3.23 1.28 13.11
C GLN A 153 -2.68 1.06 11.72
N THR A 154 -2.85 -0.16 11.20
CA THR A 154 -2.46 -0.51 9.84
C THR A 154 -3.65 -1.14 9.15
N VAL A 155 -4.23 -0.42 8.18
CA VAL A 155 -5.44 -0.85 7.50
C VAL A 155 -5.19 -1.10 6.02
N ARG A 156 -6.00 -1.96 5.43
CA ARG A 156 -6.06 -2.16 3.98
C ARG A 156 -7.51 -2.31 3.54
N VAL A 157 -7.74 -2.22 2.25
CA VAL A 157 -9.04 -2.51 1.67
C VAL A 157 -8.95 -3.75 0.79
N MET A 158 -9.91 -4.66 0.93
CA MET A 158 -10.04 -5.88 0.14
C MET A 158 -11.26 -5.81 -0.78
N LEU A 159 -11.02 -6.10 -2.06
CA LEU A 159 -12.04 -6.42 -3.05
C LEU A 159 -12.13 -7.96 -3.20
N PRO A 160 -13.25 -8.59 -2.82
CA PRO A 160 -13.51 -9.98 -3.17
C PRO A 160 -13.54 -10.18 -4.69
N ALA A 161 -13.30 -11.40 -5.16
CA ALA A 161 -13.36 -11.70 -6.59
C ALA A 161 -14.73 -11.34 -7.18
N THR A 162 -14.71 -10.74 -8.37
CA THR A 162 -15.92 -10.37 -9.13
C THR A 162 -15.89 -11.05 -10.50
N ALA A 163 -16.97 -10.89 -11.28
CA ALA A 163 -16.93 -11.31 -12.67
C ALA A 163 -15.81 -10.60 -13.47
N TYR A 164 -15.51 -9.34 -13.13
CA TYR A 164 -14.63 -8.48 -13.91
C TYR A 164 -13.17 -8.52 -13.47
N ALA A 165 -12.88 -8.92 -12.23
CA ALA A 165 -11.54 -8.95 -11.65
C ALA A 165 -11.37 -10.11 -10.66
N ALA A 166 -10.16 -10.64 -10.56
CA ALA A 166 -9.78 -11.47 -9.43
C ALA A 166 -9.82 -10.66 -8.11
N ALA A 167 -9.85 -11.38 -6.99
CA ALA A 167 -9.75 -10.74 -5.68
C ALA A 167 -8.46 -9.92 -5.57
N ALA A 168 -8.54 -8.80 -4.86
CA ALA A 168 -7.46 -7.85 -4.74
C ALA A 168 -7.46 -7.17 -3.38
N VAL A 169 -6.30 -6.69 -2.96
CA VAL A 169 -6.13 -5.86 -1.77
C VAL A 169 -5.37 -4.61 -2.15
N SER A 170 -5.67 -3.50 -1.46
CA SER A 170 -4.87 -2.30 -1.56
C SER A 170 -3.50 -2.50 -0.92
N SER A 171 -2.58 -1.58 -1.23
CA SER A 171 -1.45 -1.32 -0.34
C SER A 171 -1.97 -1.04 1.08
N PRO A 172 -1.38 -1.62 2.13
CA PRO A 172 -1.65 -1.23 3.50
C PRO A 172 -1.23 0.21 3.77
N GLU A 173 -2.01 0.92 4.56
CA GLU A 173 -1.74 2.28 5.03
C GLU A 173 -1.65 2.25 6.56
N SER A 174 -0.60 2.86 7.12
CA SER A 174 -0.41 2.96 8.57
C SER A 174 -0.54 4.42 9.02
N PHE A 175 -1.18 4.64 10.16
CA PHE A 175 -1.34 5.96 10.76
C PHE A 175 -1.40 5.84 12.29
N ALA A 176 -1.19 6.97 12.97
CA ALA A 176 -1.30 7.06 14.42
C ALA A 176 -2.66 7.67 14.83
N LEU A 177 -3.23 7.14 15.90
CA LEU A 177 -4.38 7.66 16.60
C LEU A 177 -3.93 8.18 17.97
N GLU A 178 -4.29 9.41 18.29
CA GLU A 178 -3.99 10.06 19.56
C GLU A 178 -5.29 10.43 20.28
N GLN A 179 -5.24 10.56 21.60
CA GLN A 179 -6.37 11.12 22.34
C GLN A 179 -6.36 12.64 22.24
N LYS A 180 -7.56 13.23 22.10
CA LYS A 180 -7.72 14.68 22.15
C LYS A 180 -7.13 15.24 23.44
N ALA A 181 -6.31 16.28 23.31
CA ALA A 181 -5.79 17.02 24.46
C ALA A 181 -6.92 17.52 25.36
N LEU A 182 -6.76 17.33 26.68
CA LEU A 182 -7.66 17.88 27.69
C LEU A 182 -7.23 19.32 28.00
N SER A 183 -8.18 20.24 28.14
CA SER A 183 -7.89 21.66 28.38
C SER A 183 -7.21 21.92 29.73
N ALA A 184 -7.40 21.04 30.71
CA ALA A 184 -6.84 21.16 32.05
C ALA A 184 -5.46 20.51 32.20
N PHE A 185 -5.13 19.52 31.37
CA PHE A 185 -3.84 18.83 31.40
C PHE A 185 -3.54 18.26 30.01
N SER A 186 -2.51 18.81 29.36
CA SER A 186 -2.15 18.45 28.00
C SER A 186 -0.71 17.96 27.90
N VAL A 187 -0.43 17.13 26.91
CA VAL A 187 0.91 16.86 26.41
C VAL A 187 0.87 16.80 24.88
N ALA A 188 1.89 17.38 24.25
CA ALA A 188 2.12 17.42 22.83
C ALA A 188 3.61 17.22 22.53
N THR A 189 3.93 16.90 21.27
CA THR A 189 5.30 16.67 20.79
C THR A 189 5.69 17.73 19.78
N SER A 190 6.98 18.08 19.74
CA SER A 190 7.56 19.01 18.77
C SER A 190 7.52 18.50 17.33
N ALA A 191 7.47 17.17 17.14
CA ALA A 191 7.42 16.54 15.83
C ALA A 191 6.64 15.22 15.91
N ASN A 192 5.80 14.98 14.89
CA ASN A 192 5.07 13.74 14.69
C ASN A 192 4.58 13.67 13.22
N PRO A 193 4.90 12.62 12.45
CA PRO A 193 5.78 11.50 12.79
C PRO A 193 7.24 11.95 12.93
N VAL A 194 8.08 11.07 13.47
CA VAL A 194 9.52 11.31 13.65
C VAL A 194 10.38 10.29 12.93
N ASP A 195 11.54 10.74 12.47
CA ASP A 195 12.53 9.88 11.85
C ASP A 195 13.37 9.13 12.90
N PRO A 196 13.94 7.97 12.55
CA PRO A 196 14.77 7.20 13.47
C PRO A 196 15.92 8.02 14.04
N GLN A 197 16.22 7.82 15.33
CA GLN A 197 17.32 8.48 16.04
C GLN A 197 17.17 10.01 16.15
N THR A 198 15.94 10.52 16.05
CA THR A 198 15.63 11.94 16.26
C THR A 198 15.14 12.17 17.69
N THR A 199 15.70 13.18 18.35
CA THR A 199 15.19 13.65 19.66
C THR A 199 13.94 14.50 19.47
N VAL A 200 12.92 14.26 20.30
CA VAL A 200 11.70 15.04 20.37
C VAL A 200 11.60 15.78 21.69
N THR A 201 10.94 16.94 21.66
CA THR A 201 10.53 17.66 22.86
C THR A 201 9.06 17.35 23.14
N LEU A 202 8.77 16.92 24.36
CA LEU A 202 7.42 16.66 24.84
C LEU A 202 7.04 17.76 25.83
N SER A 203 6.04 18.56 25.51
CA SER A 203 5.67 19.73 26.30
C SER A 203 4.17 19.82 26.52
N GLY A 204 3.77 20.48 27.59
CA GLY A 204 2.36 20.61 27.93
C GLY A 204 2.09 21.61 29.04
N THR A 205 0.85 21.59 29.52
CA THR A 205 0.36 22.44 30.61
C THR A 205 -0.41 21.63 31.65
N VAL A 206 -0.34 22.08 32.90
CA VAL A 206 -1.27 21.71 33.98
C VAL A 206 -2.03 22.98 34.38
N SER A 207 -3.26 23.14 33.90
CA SER A 207 -4.08 24.36 34.06
C SER A 207 -4.93 24.36 35.35
N THR A 208 -4.57 23.61 36.39
CA THR A 208 -5.30 23.64 37.67
C THR A 208 -4.96 24.92 38.45
N VAL A 209 -5.79 25.29 39.43
CA VAL A 209 -5.72 26.57 40.20
C VAL A 209 -4.34 26.84 40.82
N THR A 210 -3.51 25.81 41.01
CA THR A 210 -2.12 25.90 41.47
C THR A 210 -1.16 25.15 40.55
N GLY A 211 -1.31 25.32 39.23
CA GLY A 211 -0.53 24.62 38.21
C GLY A 211 0.99 24.74 38.34
N ALA A 212 1.50 25.70 39.11
CA ALA A 212 2.92 25.95 39.33
C ALA A 212 3.61 25.00 40.32
N ASN A 213 4.91 24.74 40.10
CA ASN A 213 5.78 23.92 40.96
C ASN A 213 5.22 22.53 41.26
N ARG A 214 4.48 21.96 40.31
CA ARG A 214 3.90 20.63 40.43
C ARG A 214 4.85 19.59 39.87
N LEU A 215 5.13 18.58 40.69
CA LEU A 215 5.87 17.41 40.24
C LEU A 215 5.04 16.65 39.21
N VAL A 216 5.60 16.47 38.02
CA VAL A 216 5.01 15.73 36.91
C VAL A 216 6.00 14.70 36.41
N THR A 217 5.50 13.49 36.13
CA THR A 217 6.31 12.38 35.63
C THR A 217 5.81 11.99 34.25
N LEU A 218 6.74 11.93 33.29
CA LEU A 218 6.52 11.37 31.97
C LEU A 218 6.55 9.85 32.06
N PHE A 219 5.54 9.22 31.50
CA PHE A 219 5.49 7.77 31.32
C PHE A 219 5.44 7.45 29.84
N ALA A 220 6.07 6.35 29.46
CA ALA A 220 6.16 5.93 28.07
C ALA A 220 5.80 4.46 27.93
N ARG A 221 5.04 4.15 26.88
CA ARG A 221 4.71 2.79 26.48
C ARG A 221 5.19 2.55 25.04
N PRO A 222 6.41 2.03 24.86
CA PRO A 222 6.94 1.67 23.55
C PRO A 222 6.11 0.53 22.94
N ALA A 223 5.69 0.70 21.69
CA ALA A 223 4.83 -0.27 21.05
C ALA A 223 5.55 -1.61 20.80
N GLY A 224 4.82 -2.71 21.08
CA GLY A 224 5.30 -4.08 20.88
C GLY A 224 6.23 -4.62 21.97
N ILE A 225 6.44 -3.90 23.08
CA ILE A 225 7.23 -4.37 24.23
C ILE A 225 6.33 -4.75 25.41
N ASP A 226 5.66 -3.76 26.00
CA ASP A 226 4.81 -3.94 27.18
C ASP A 226 3.52 -3.12 27.01
N ARG A 227 2.46 -3.54 27.72
CA ARG A 227 1.21 -2.80 27.88
C ARG A 227 1.28 -1.79 29.03
N THR A 228 2.30 -1.85 29.88
CA THR A 228 2.47 -0.92 30.99
C THR A 228 3.11 0.41 30.56
N TYR A 229 2.91 1.44 31.39
CA TYR A 229 3.52 2.75 31.28
C TYR A 229 4.55 2.88 32.41
N PRO A 230 5.82 2.50 32.19
CA PRO A 230 6.90 2.80 33.12
C PRO A 230 7.24 4.31 33.14
N PRO A 231 7.68 4.85 34.29
CA PRO A 231 8.17 6.22 34.38
C PRO A 231 9.50 6.35 33.62
N VAL A 232 9.67 7.47 32.90
CA VAL A 232 10.88 7.76 32.10
C VAL A 232 11.65 8.94 32.68
N GLN A 233 10.95 10.04 32.95
CA GLN A 233 11.53 11.30 33.42
C GLN A 233 10.56 11.99 34.37
N THR A 234 11.08 12.80 35.29
CA THR A 234 10.28 13.63 36.19
C THR A 234 10.79 15.07 36.12
N THR A 235 9.87 16.03 36.14
CA THR A 235 10.19 17.46 36.21
C THR A 235 9.16 18.17 37.08
N THR A 236 9.34 19.46 37.31
CA THR A 236 8.36 20.35 37.95
C THR A 236 7.82 21.34 36.94
N THR A 237 6.52 21.63 37.02
CA THR A 237 5.94 22.71 36.22
C THR A 237 6.49 24.08 36.62
N ASP A 238 6.59 24.99 35.67
CA ASP A 238 7.00 26.38 35.91
C ASP A 238 5.88 27.22 36.56
N GLY A 239 6.13 28.52 36.76
CA GLY A 239 5.16 29.45 37.37
C GLY A 239 3.83 29.58 36.62
N THR A 240 3.75 29.12 35.37
CA THR A 240 2.57 29.14 34.51
C THR A 240 1.95 27.76 34.30
N GLY A 241 2.51 26.72 34.93
CA GLY A 241 2.04 25.35 34.79
C GLY A 241 2.59 24.61 33.57
N HIS A 242 3.57 25.18 32.85
CA HIS A 242 4.21 24.50 31.72
C HIS A 242 5.26 23.50 32.18
N PHE A 243 5.42 22.43 31.41
CA PHE A 243 6.50 21.47 31.58
C PHE A 243 7.07 21.05 30.23
N SER A 244 8.29 20.51 30.25
CA SER A 244 8.96 19.98 29.07
C SER A 244 9.86 18.79 29.43
N PHE A 245 9.91 17.83 28.52
CA PHE A 245 10.78 16.65 28.54
C PHE A 245 11.48 16.51 27.19
N THR A 246 12.55 15.74 27.15
CA THR A 246 13.21 15.35 25.90
C THR A 246 13.38 13.84 25.85
N ASP A 247 13.01 13.22 24.74
CA ASP A 247 13.16 11.78 24.54
C ASP A 247 13.63 11.47 23.11
N MET A 248 14.30 10.33 22.92
CA MET A 248 14.70 9.80 21.62
C MET A 248 14.07 8.41 21.45
N PRO A 249 12.76 8.35 21.11
CA PRO A 249 12.09 7.08 20.95
C PRO A 249 12.77 6.24 19.87
N LEU A 250 13.00 4.96 20.14
CA LEU A 250 13.53 4.00 19.16
C LEU A 250 12.44 3.31 18.36
N ARG A 251 11.18 3.49 18.75
CA ARG A 251 9.96 2.88 18.21
C ARG A 251 8.81 3.88 18.39
N THR A 252 7.68 3.63 17.74
CA THR A 252 6.46 4.34 18.08
C THR A 252 6.15 4.15 19.56
N THR A 253 5.95 5.25 20.27
CA THR A 253 5.79 5.26 21.72
C THR A 253 4.59 6.12 22.08
N ALA A 254 3.69 5.55 22.88
CA ALA A 254 2.64 6.33 23.51
C ALA A 254 3.18 6.96 24.80
N TYR A 255 2.86 8.22 25.02
CA TYR A 255 3.25 8.96 26.22
C TYR A 255 2.01 9.49 26.93
N GLU A 256 2.14 9.56 28.25
CA GLU A 256 1.25 10.29 29.12
C GLU A 256 2.07 10.93 30.23
N VAL A 257 1.56 12.03 30.77
CA VAL A 257 2.16 12.71 31.91
C VAL A 257 1.20 12.57 33.07
N ARG A 258 1.73 12.20 34.24
CA ARG A 258 0.96 12.11 35.47
C ARG A 258 1.48 13.13 36.48
N ALA A 259 0.57 13.86 37.10
CA ALA A 259 0.89 14.73 38.22
C ALA A 259 0.87 13.94 39.53
N ALA A 260 1.53 14.46 40.57
CA ALA A 260 1.57 13.84 41.89
C ALA A 260 0.19 13.66 42.56
N ASP A 261 -0.82 14.43 42.15
CA ASP A 261 -2.21 14.31 42.63
C ASP A 261 -3.03 13.23 41.90
N GLY A 262 -2.41 12.49 40.99
CA GLY A 262 -3.06 11.43 40.20
C GLY A 262 -3.73 11.92 38.91
N SER A 263 -3.71 13.24 38.62
CA SER A 263 -4.21 13.76 37.36
C SER A 263 -3.39 13.24 36.17
N LEU A 264 -4.05 13.04 35.03
CA LEU A 264 -3.46 12.49 33.80
C LEU A 264 -3.64 13.46 32.62
N SER A 265 -2.62 13.56 31.77
CA SER A 265 -2.74 14.19 30.46
C SER A 265 -3.55 13.33 29.48
N ASN A 266 -3.79 13.85 28.28
CA ASN A 266 -4.14 13.00 27.14
C ASN A 266 -3.03 11.98 26.83
N GLN A 267 -3.40 10.85 26.24
CA GLN A 267 -2.45 9.95 25.61
C GLN A 267 -2.03 10.48 24.23
N MET A 268 -0.74 10.77 24.08
CA MET A 268 -0.13 11.25 22.84
C MET A 268 0.76 10.15 22.25
N VAL A 269 0.86 10.02 20.92
CA VAL A 269 1.61 8.94 20.26
C VAL A 269 2.69 9.53 19.38
N VAL A 270 3.95 9.43 19.78
CA VAL A 270 5.06 9.76 18.86
C VAL A 270 5.25 8.60 17.91
N ALA A 271 4.83 8.79 16.65
CA ALA A 271 4.86 7.76 15.65
C ALA A 271 6.22 7.73 14.93
N MET A 272 6.89 6.58 14.94
CA MET A 272 8.20 6.41 14.32
C MET A 272 8.05 6.01 12.86
N GLN A 273 8.57 6.82 11.95
CA GLN A 273 8.48 6.62 10.51
C GLN A 273 9.58 5.71 10.00
N SER A 274 9.22 4.65 9.28
CA SER A 274 10.22 3.82 8.57
C SER A 274 10.74 4.56 7.34
N GLN A 275 12.04 4.46 7.10
CA GLN A 275 12.76 4.99 5.96
C GLN A 275 13.17 3.84 5.02
N VAL A 276 13.00 4.03 3.71
CA VAL A 276 13.27 3.00 2.70
C VAL A 276 14.05 3.58 1.53
N ALA A 277 15.23 3.02 1.28
CA ALA A 277 16.03 3.34 0.10
C ALA A 277 15.77 2.32 -1.01
N LEU A 278 15.75 2.78 -2.27
CA LEU A 278 15.57 1.93 -3.45
C LEU A 278 16.58 2.25 -4.53
N THR A 279 17.18 1.19 -5.07
CA THR A 279 17.96 1.20 -6.30
C THR A 279 17.41 0.13 -7.24
N SER A 280 17.44 0.39 -8.55
CA SER A 280 16.97 -0.55 -9.57
C SER A 280 18.00 -0.73 -10.67
N THR A 281 18.29 -1.97 -11.05
CA THR A 281 19.26 -2.29 -12.11
C THR A 281 18.76 -3.43 -13.02
N PRO A 282 18.97 -3.34 -14.34
CA PRO A 282 19.36 -2.13 -15.10
C PRO A 282 18.22 -1.10 -15.18
N ALA A 283 18.48 0.19 -15.39
CA ALA A 283 17.39 1.18 -15.56
C ALA A 283 16.56 0.98 -16.86
N ALA A 284 17.10 0.23 -17.82
CA ALA A 284 16.42 -0.18 -19.04
C ALA A 284 16.73 -1.64 -19.40
N GLY A 285 15.73 -2.37 -19.90
CA GLY A 285 15.86 -3.79 -20.26
C GLY A 285 15.09 -4.18 -21.52
N ARG A 286 15.28 -5.41 -21.97
CA ARG A 286 14.45 -6.03 -23.02
C ARG A 286 13.25 -6.74 -22.38
N TYR A 287 12.16 -6.92 -23.13
CA TYR A 287 11.07 -7.81 -22.74
C TYR A 287 11.61 -9.19 -22.31
N GLY A 288 11.15 -9.70 -21.17
CA GLY A 288 11.60 -10.94 -20.54
C GLY A 288 12.86 -10.82 -19.66
N ALA A 289 13.55 -9.67 -19.67
CA ALA A 289 14.75 -9.46 -18.86
C ALA A 289 14.43 -9.47 -17.36
N VAL A 290 15.39 -9.94 -16.57
CA VAL A 290 15.33 -9.89 -15.11
C VAL A 290 15.83 -8.52 -14.65
N MET A 291 15.02 -7.87 -13.81
CA MET A 291 15.34 -6.64 -13.11
C MET A 291 15.65 -6.96 -11.65
N THR A 292 16.63 -6.27 -11.08
CA THR A 292 16.96 -6.34 -9.66
C THR A 292 16.61 -5.01 -9.00
N PHE A 293 15.79 -5.09 -7.95
CA PHE A 293 15.47 -3.99 -7.05
C PHE A 293 16.14 -4.29 -5.71
N ALA A 294 16.97 -3.38 -5.21
CA ALA A 294 17.71 -3.56 -3.98
C ALA A 294 17.75 -2.27 -3.17
N GLY A 295 17.94 -2.40 -1.86
CA GLY A 295 17.98 -1.25 -0.97
C GLY A 295 18.06 -1.65 0.49
N ALA A 296 17.70 -0.71 1.35
CA ALA A 296 17.72 -0.88 2.80
C ALA A 296 16.46 -0.28 3.45
N VAL A 297 16.10 -0.81 4.61
CA VAL A 297 15.04 -0.31 5.50
C VAL A 297 15.67 0.11 6.82
N THR A 298 15.31 1.29 7.31
CA THR A 298 15.74 1.82 8.60
C THR A 298 14.52 2.35 9.36
N PRO A 299 14.28 1.93 10.62
CA PRO A 299 15.04 0.94 11.38
C PRO A 299 14.86 -0.47 10.82
N VAL A 300 15.68 -1.42 11.25
CA VAL A 300 15.61 -2.80 10.73
C VAL A 300 14.35 -3.50 11.27
N ILE A 301 13.42 -3.83 10.38
CA ILE A 301 12.15 -4.49 10.70
C ILE A 301 12.12 -5.87 10.03
N PHE A 302 12.46 -6.92 10.78
CA PHE A 302 12.51 -8.30 10.25
C PHE A 302 11.13 -8.94 10.05
N ALA A 303 10.13 -8.49 10.81
CA ALA A 303 8.81 -9.12 10.84
C ALA A 303 7.98 -8.85 9.56
N ASN A 304 8.27 -7.76 8.85
CA ASN A 304 7.46 -7.32 7.72
C ASN A 304 8.21 -7.50 6.40
N PRO A 305 7.58 -8.12 5.38
CA PRO A 305 8.18 -8.20 4.07
C PRO A 305 8.23 -6.82 3.42
N VAL A 306 9.32 -6.55 2.73
CA VAL A 306 9.45 -5.43 1.81
C VAL A 306 8.64 -5.75 0.56
N GLN A 307 7.80 -4.81 0.14
CA GLN A 307 6.90 -4.97 -0.99
C GLN A 307 7.39 -4.10 -2.16
N LEU A 308 7.69 -4.73 -3.30
CA LEU A 308 7.88 -4.02 -4.56
C LEU A 308 6.52 -3.69 -5.13
N GLN A 309 6.27 -2.40 -5.32
CA GLN A 309 5.02 -1.91 -5.87
C GLN A 309 5.23 -1.25 -7.23
N ARG A 310 4.23 -1.38 -8.10
CA ARG A 310 4.18 -0.72 -9.40
C ARG A 310 2.98 0.22 -9.44
N LEU A 311 3.15 1.39 -10.02
CA LEU A 311 2.05 2.31 -10.28
C LEU A 311 1.07 1.66 -11.27
N GLY A 312 -0.19 1.57 -10.86
CA GLY A 312 -1.31 1.01 -11.61
C GLY A 312 -2.04 2.03 -12.48
N ALA A 313 -3.05 1.56 -13.19
CA ALA A 313 -3.93 2.39 -14.01
C ALA A 313 -4.94 3.20 -13.17
N ASP A 314 -5.17 2.81 -11.92
CA ASP A 314 -5.97 3.56 -10.96
C ASP A 314 -5.25 4.77 -10.36
N GLY A 315 -3.96 4.97 -10.71
CA GLY A 315 -3.11 6.04 -10.18
C GLY A 315 -2.53 5.73 -8.79
N ALA A 316 -2.69 4.51 -8.28
CA ALA A 316 -2.13 4.05 -7.02
C ALA A 316 -1.07 2.97 -7.24
N PHE A 317 -0.23 2.75 -6.23
CA PHE A 317 0.78 1.70 -6.26
C PHE A 317 0.20 0.36 -5.79
N HIS A 318 0.53 -0.72 -6.50
CA HIS A 318 0.09 -2.09 -6.22
C HIS A 318 1.28 -3.01 -6.02
N THR A 319 1.20 -3.87 -5.00
CA THR A 319 2.24 -4.85 -4.72
C THR A 319 2.30 -5.92 -5.81
N ILE A 320 3.48 -6.09 -6.41
CA ILE A 320 3.73 -7.07 -7.49
C ILE A 320 4.75 -8.14 -7.11
N ALA A 321 5.54 -7.91 -6.07
CA ALA A 321 6.51 -8.86 -5.51
C ALA A 321 6.86 -8.47 -4.07
N GLN A 322 7.41 -9.41 -3.31
CA GLN A 322 7.83 -9.20 -1.93
C GLN A 322 9.16 -9.91 -1.66
N ALA A 323 9.92 -9.42 -0.67
CA ALA A 323 11.09 -10.11 -0.11
C ALA A 323 11.22 -9.82 1.39
N GLY A 324 11.89 -10.72 2.11
CA GLY A 324 12.27 -10.46 3.49
C GLY A 324 13.42 -9.47 3.62
N VAL A 325 13.50 -8.82 4.77
CA VAL A 325 14.63 -7.96 5.19
C VAL A 325 15.75 -8.85 5.75
N ARG A 326 16.99 -8.62 5.31
CA ARG A 326 18.19 -9.33 5.78
C ARG A 326 18.83 -8.61 6.97
N GLY A 327 19.81 -9.25 7.60
CA GLY A 327 20.66 -8.62 8.62
C GLY A 327 21.21 -7.28 8.12
N GLY A 328 21.11 -6.25 8.95
CA GLY A 328 21.49 -4.87 8.59
C GLY A 328 20.46 -4.09 7.75
N GLY A 329 19.24 -4.61 7.56
CA GLY A 329 18.15 -3.86 6.89
C GLY A 329 18.08 -4.00 5.38
N GLY A 330 19.03 -4.73 4.76
CA GLY A 330 19.09 -4.86 3.31
C GLY A 330 18.02 -5.78 2.71
N PHE A 331 17.58 -5.50 1.47
CA PHE A 331 16.67 -6.38 0.71
C PHE A 331 17.07 -6.47 -0.77
N VAL A 332 16.63 -7.55 -1.43
CA VAL A 332 16.76 -7.74 -2.88
C VAL A 332 15.52 -8.44 -3.42
N ILE A 333 14.90 -7.85 -4.44
CA ILE A 333 13.76 -8.40 -5.19
C ILE A 333 14.15 -8.52 -6.66
N ARG A 334 14.02 -9.71 -7.24
CA ARG A 334 14.25 -9.96 -8.67
C ARG A 334 12.93 -10.24 -9.36
N THR A 335 12.65 -9.54 -10.46
CA THR A 335 11.41 -9.73 -11.23
C THR A 335 11.68 -9.74 -12.72
N ARG A 336 10.97 -10.60 -13.46
CA ARG A 336 11.02 -10.62 -14.94
C ARG A 336 10.06 -9.59 -15.51
N ARG A 337 10.56 -8.74 -16.40
CA ARG A 337 9.76 -7.70 -17.08
C ARG A 337 9.12 -8.23 -18.34
N ASN A 338 7.86 -8.65 -18.22
CA ASN A 338 7.03 -9.03 -19.36
C ASN A 338 6.08 -7.90 -19.78
N LEU A 339 6.48 -6.65 -19.58
CA LEU A 339 5.69 -5.46 -19.87
C LEU A 339 6.54 -4.45 -20.64
N PRO A 340 6.24 -4.21 -21.93
CA PRO A 340 6.92 -3.17 -22.68
C PRO A 340 6.52 -1.77 -22.19
N GLY A 341 7.40 -0.80 -22.43
CA GLY A 341 7.20 0.61 -22.08
C GLY A 341 7.82 1.02 -20.75
N ILE A 342 7.41 2.18 -20.25
CA ILE A 342 7.84 2.74 -18.96
C ILE A 342 6.93 2.19 -17.86
N SER A 343 7.53 1.83 -16.73
CA SER A 343 6.74 1.65 -15.51
C SER A 343 7.45 2.24 -14.31
N THR A 344 6.65 2.80 -13.42
CA THR A 344 7.11 3.43 -12.19
C THR A 344 6.94 2.47 -11.03
N TYR A 345 8.00 2.34 -10.25
CA TYR A 345 8.13 1.43 -9.13
C TYR A 345 8.44 2.20 -7.85
N ARG A 346 7.99 1.67 -6.73
CA ARG A 346 8.51 2.05 -5.41
C ARG A 346 8.64 0.80 -4.57
N VAL A 347 9.37 0.90 -3.49
CA VAL A 347 9.41 -0.14 -2.47
C VAL A 347 8.79 0.41 -1.21
N VAL A 348 7.95 -0.39 -0.56
CA VAL A 348 7.36 -0.05 0.73
C VAL A 348 7.65 -1.13 1.76
N VAL A 349 7.77 -0.73 3.01
CA VAL A 349 7.65 -1.62 4.16
C VAL A 349 6.35 -1.26 4.87
N THR A 350 5.49 -2.24 5.13
CA THR A 350 4.26 -1.99 5.89
C THR A 350 4.63 -1.64 7.32
N GLY A 351 3.84 -0.78 7.95
CA GLY A 351 4.02 -0.49 9.37
C GLY A 351 3.89 -1.78 10.17
N ALA A 352 4.74 -1.95 11.18
CA ALA A 352 4.52 -2.94 12.22
C ALA A 352 3.88 -2.22 13.40
N ASN A 353 3.36 -2.94 14.40
CA ASN A 353 2.84 -2.33 15.63
C ASN A 353 3.82 -1.30 16.25
N ALA A 354 5.13 -1.42 15.98
CA ALA A 354 6.18 -0.52 16.45
C ALA A 354 6.57 0.64 15.52
N TYR A 355 6.11 0.71 14.27
CA TYR A 355 6.57 1.71 13.28
C TYR A 355 5.50 2.03 12.23
N LEU A 356 5.41 3.28 11.78
CA LEU A 356 4.66 3.64 10.59
C LEU A 356 5.32 3.08 9.31
N ALA A 357 4.48 2.78 8.32
CA ALA A 357 4.89 2.28 7.01
C ALA A 357 5.78 3.28 6.30
N GLY A 358 6.87 2.81 5.69
CA GLY A 358 7.81 3.62 4.92
C GLY A 358 7.74 3.33 3.43
N ALA A 359 7.95 4.35 2.60
CA ALA A 359 8.00 4.21 1.14
C ALA A 359 9.27 4.87 0.58
N SER A 360 9.90 4.21 -0.39
CA SER A 360 11.00 4.80 -1.13
C SER A 360 10.51 5.86 -2.11
N ALA A 361 11.43 6.72 -2.57
CA ALA A 361 11.22 7.47 -3.79
C ALA A 361 10.87 6.52 -4.97
N ALA A 362 10.07 7.02 -5.90
CA ALA A 362 9.66 6.24 -7.06
C ALA A 362 10.75 6.23 -8.14
N ALA A 363 10.99 5.08 -8.75
CA ALA A 363 11.94 4.87 -9.83
C ALA A 363 11.22 4.40 -11.10
N SER A 364 11.52 5.02 -12.24
CA SER A 364 10.96 4.64 -13.54
C SER A 364 11.94 3.74 -14.30
N VAL A 365 11.42 2.65 -14.85
CA VAL A 365 12.19 1.66 -15.61
C VAL A 365 11.60 1.53 -17.01
N PHE A 366 12.46 1.55 -18.02
CA PHE A 366 12.05 1.34 -19.42
C PHE A 366 12.26 -0.11 -19.87
N THR A 367 11.31 -0.65 -20.64
CA THR A 367 11.42 -1.99 -21.21
C THR A 367 11.11 -1.98 -22.70
N LYS A 368 12.08 -2.39 -23.51
CA LYS A 368 11.92 -2.48 -24.96
C LYS A 368 10.88 -3.56 -25.32
N PRO A 369 10.00 -3.31 -26.30
CA PRO A 369 9.10 -4.33 -26.84
C PRO A 369 9.83 -5.59 -27.33
N PRO A 370 9.15 -6.75 -27.35
CA PRO A 370 9.71 -7.94 -28.00
C PRO A 370 9.95 -7.65 -29.49
N LEU A 371 11.09 -8.10 -30.02
CA LEU A 371 11.39 -7.99 -31.45
C LEU A 371 10.49 -8.95 -32.25
N HIS A 372 10.01 -8.50 -33.41
CA HIS A 372 9.37 -9.39 -34.38
C HIS A 372 10.44 -10.38 -34.89
N GLY A 373 10.26 -11.66 -34.58
CA GLY A 373 11.07 -12.75 -35.13
C GLY A 373 10.55 -13.20 -36.49
#